data_AF-A0AAD1ZAF8-F1
#
_entry.id   AF-A0AAD1ZAF8-F1
#
_cell.length_a   1.000
_cell.length_b   1.000
_cell.length_c   1.000
_cell.angle_alpha   90.00
_cell.angle_beta   90.00
_cell.angle_gamma   90.00
#
_symmetry.space_group_name_H-M   'P 1'
#
loop_
_entity.id
_entity.type
_entity.pdbx_description
1 polymer ?
#
loop_
_entity_poly.entity_id
_entity_poly.type
_entity_poly.pdbx_seq_one_letter_code
_entity_poly.pdbx_strand_id
1 'polypeptide(L)'
;MASNSKLHAVMFPWLAFGHIIPFFELSKFIAQKGHKISFVSTPRNIDRLPKIPSHLVSNITLVKISLPKVEGLPESAEATMDIRNEDMDHLKKAYDGMETEMTRFLEESRPDWIIYDFAHVRMEIPKNHDDGTYTKNSVSDSIKLVMDENEGKTFRERTKEMSEVFGDKKLHDRYIQNFIQYLESS
;
A
#
# COMPACT_ATOMS: atom_id res chain seq x y z
N MET A 1 -0.88 1.65 -37.07
CA MET A 1 0.13 1.46 -36.01
C MET A 1 -0.25 2.38 -34.88
N ALA A 2 -0.70 1.86 -33.73
CA ALA A 2 -0.99 2.71 -32.58
C ALA A 2 0.33 3.35 -32.14
N SER A 3 0.37 4.68 -32.01
CA SER A 3 1.52 5.34 -31.39
C SER A 3 1.63 4.81 -29.96
N ASN A 4 2.70 4.11 -29.63
CA ASN A 4 2.92 3.57 -28.30
C ASN A 4 3.20 4.74 -27.35
N SER A 5 2.15 5.37 -26.82
CA SER A 5 2.26 6.56 -25.97
C SER A 5 2.85 6.17 -24.63
N LYS A 6 3.87 6.92 -24.19
CA LYS A 6 4.48 6.70 -22.89
C LYS A 6 3.53 7.17 -21.79
N LEU A 7 2.90 6.22 -21.12
CA LEU A 7 2.12 6.46 -19.90
C LEU A 7 3.02 6.86 -18.71
N HIS A 8 2.46 7.62 -17.79
CA HIS A 8 3.01 7.93 -16.47
C HIS A 8 2.16 7.29 -15.38
N ALA A 9 2.76 6.42 -14.56
CA ALA A 9 2.10 5.81 -13.41
C ALA A 9 2.78 6.20 -12.08
N VAL A 10 1.96 6.41 -11.05
CA VAL A 10 2.40 6.64 -9.67
C VAL A 10 2.24 5.35 -8.87
N MET A 11 3.27 5.00 -8.11
CA MET A 11 3.31 3.84 -7.22
C MET A 11 3.33 4.32 -5.78
N PHE A 12 2.34 3.92 -4.98
CA PHE A 12 2.21 4.33 -3.58
C PHE A 12 1.89 3.13 -2.68
N PRO A 13 2.93 2.36 -2.29
CA PRO A 13 2.77 1.19 -1.44
C PRO A 13 2.54 1.53 0.03
N TRP A 14 1.93 0.61 0.79
CA TRP A 14 1.94 0.65 2.25
C TRP A 14 3.38 0.63 2.78
N LEU A 15 3.62 1.27 3.93
CA LEU A 15 4.95 1.46 4.55
C LEU A 15 5.50 0.18 5.22
N ALA A 16 5.42 -0.95 4.52
CA ALA A 16 6.01 -2.22 4.91
C ALA A 16 6.87 -2.75 3.75
N PHE A 17 8.07 -3.24 4.04
CA PHE A 17 8.98 -3.73 2.98
C PHE A 17 8.42 -4.92 2.20
N GLY A 18 7.50 -5.69 2.79
CA GLY A 18 6.73 -6.71 2.08
C GLY A 18 5.83 -6.17 0.97
N HIS A 19 5.52 -4.88 0.95
CA HIS A 19 4.72 -4.19 -0.06
C HIS A 19 5.59 -3.25 -0.93
N ILE A 20 6.49 -2.49 -0.29
CA ILE A 20 7.42 -1.56 -0.96
C ILE A 20 8.26 -2.29 -2.02
N ILE A 21 8.86 -3.44 -1.67
CA ILE A 21 9.76 -4.15 -2.59
C ILE A 21 9.00 -4.69 -3.82
N PRO A 22 7.85 -5.39 -3.69
CA PRO A 22 7.06 -5.78 -4.85
C PRO A 22 6.64 -4.62 -5.75
N PHE A 23 6.19 -3.49 -5.17
CA PHE A 23 5.88 -2.29 -5.98
C PHE A 23 7.12 -1.76 -6.71
N PHE A 24 8.29 -1.82 -6.06
CA PHE A 24 9.54 -1.36 -6.67
C PHE A 24 10.00 -2.29 -7.81
N GLU A 25 9.83 -3.59 -7.66
CA GLU A 25 10.06 -4.56 -8.74
C GLU A 25 9.10 -4.33 -9.91
N LEU A 26 7.81 -4.14 -9.62
CA LEU A 26 6.80 -3.81 -10.63
C LEU A 26 7.13 -2.49 -11.36
N SER A 27 7.62 -1.50 -10.63
CA SER A 27 8.08 -0.22 -11.20
C SER A 27 9.17 -0.40 -12.22
N LYS A 28 10.18 -1.24 -11.92
CA LYS A 28 11.25 -1.56 -12.86
C LYS A 28 10.72 -2.26 -14.10
N PHE A 29 9.79 -3.18 -13.92
CA PHE A 29 9.18 -3.90 -15.03
C PHE A 29 8.40 -2.97 -15.97
N ILE A 30 7.59 -2.06 -15.43
CA ILE A 30 6.84 -1.08 -16.25
C ILE A 30 7.79 -0.08 -16.91
N ALA A 31 8.84 0.36 -16.21
CA ALA A 31 9.85 1.25 -16.75
C ALA A 31 10.67 0.62 -17.89
N GLN A 32 10.91 -0.70 -17.86
CA GLN A 32 11.56 -1.44 -18.95
C GLN A 32 10.78 -1.39 -20.26
N LYS A 33 9.46 -1.21 -20.19
CA LYS A 33 8.58 -1.02 -21.36
C LYS A 33 8.53 0.43 -21.86
N GLY A 34 9.30 1.33 -21.27
CA GLY A 34 9.44 2.72 -21.70
C GLY A 34 8.41 3.68 -21.10
N HIS A 35 7.58 3.22 -20.17
CA HIS A 35 6.67 4.05 -19.38
C HIS A 35 7.40 4.78 -18.25
N LYS A 36 6.85 5.92 -17.82
CA LYS A 36 7.36 6.68 -16.69
C LYS A 36 6.73 6.19 -15.39
N ILE A 37 7.54 6.09 -14.35
CA ILE A 37 7.14 5.76 -12.99
C ILE A 37 7.56 6.87 -12.05
N SER A 38 6.63 7.27 -11.18
CA SER A 38 6.94 7.97 -9.95
C SER A 38 6.70 7.02 -8.78
N PHE A 39 7.78 6.58 -8.13
CA PHE A 39 7.72 5.72 -6.96
C PHE A 39 7.71 6.57 -5.69
N VAL A 40 6.55 6.66 -5.05
CA VAL A 40 6.32 7.50 -3.88
C VAL A 40 6.52 6.67 -2.61
N SER A 41 7.40 7.15 -1.75
CA SER A 41 7.53 6.64 -0.38
C SER A 41 8.17 7.71 0.52
N THR A 42 8.42 7.36 1.77
CA THR A 42 9.05 8.26 2.73
C THR A 42 10.57 8.33 2.55
N PRO A 43 11.24 9.41 3.00
CA PRO A 43 12.67 9.62 2.75
C PRO A 43 13.57 8.44 3.12
N ARG A 44 13.45 7.89 4.33
CA ARG A 44 14.28 6.76 4.78
C ARG A 44 13.94 5.48 4.05
N ASN A 45 12.67 5.26 3.68
CA ASN A 45 12.29 4.08 2.90
C ASN A 45 12.88 4.13 1.49
N ILE A 46 12.85 5.30 0.83
CA ILE A 46 13.54 5.51 -0.44
C ILE A 46 15.05 5.25 -0.31
N ASP A 47 15.69 5.73 0.77
CA ASP A 47 17.13 5.55 0.99
C ASP A 47 17.52 4.10 1.31
N ARG A 48 16.55 3.26 1.72
CA ARG A 48 16.71 1.82 1.95
C ARG A 48 16.49 0.98 0.68
N LEU A 49 15.98 1.56 -0.41
CA LEU A 49 15.72 0.82 -1.65
C LEU A 49 17.02 0.37 -2.33
N PRO A 50 16.99 -0.76 -3.06
CA PRO A 50 18.10 -1.12 -3.93
C PRO A 50 18.23 -0.10 -5.06
N LYS A 51 19.46 0.06 -5.55
CA LYS A 51 19.75 1.01 -6.64
C LYS A 51 18.98 0.65 -7.92
N ILE A 52 18.48 1.68 -8.60
CA ILE A 52 17.84 1.53 -9.90
C ILE A 52 18.93 1.17 -10.94
N PRO A 53 18.72 0.14 -11.79
CA PRO A 53 19.61 -0.14 -12.92
C PRO A 53 19.76 1.06 -13.84
N SER A 54 20.98 1.35 -14.30
CA SER A 54 21.30 2.57 -15.07
C SER A 54 20.38 2.82 -16.28
N HIS A 55 19.97 1.75 -16.97
CA HIS A 55 19.09 1.82 -18.13
C HIS A 55 17.63 2.19 -17.81
N LEU A 56 17.22 2.19 -16.53
CA LEU A 56 15.86 2.53 -16.07
C LEU A 56 15.78 3.87 -15.35
N VAL A 57 16.91 4.49 -15.00
CA VAL A 57 16.95 5.72 -14.21
C VAL A 57 16.17 6.86 -14.88
N SER A 58 16.16 6.94 -16.21
CA SER A 58 15.40 7.97 -16.93
C SER A 58 13.87 7.79 -16.89
N ASN A 59 13.42 6.60 -16.52
CA ASN A 59 12.00 6.21 -16.51
C ASN A 59 11.44 6.08 -15.09
N ILE A 60 12.28 6.05 -14.05
CA ILE A 60 11.84 5.91 -12.65
C ILE A 60 12.32 7.12 -11.85
N THR A 61 11.36 7.87 -11.31
CA THR A 61 11.60 8.96 -10.37
C THR A 61 11.24 8.49 -8.97
N LEU A 62 12.16 8.61 -8.02
CA LEU A 62 11.89 8.34 -6.61
C LEU A 62 11.38 9.63 -5.95
N VAL A 63 10.14 9.61 -5.49
CA VAL A 63 9.46 10.77 -4.90
C VAL A 63 9.41 10.57 -3.39
N LYS A 64 10.07 11.46 -2.66
CA LYS A 64 10.13 11.45 -1.20
C LYS A 64 9.03 12.35 -0.64
N ILE A 65 8.01 11.78 -0.01
CA ILE A 65 7.00 12.52 0.77
C ILE A 65 7.25 12.26 2.24
N SER A 66 7.44 13.33 3.02
CA SER A 66 7.73 13.19 4.46
C SER A 66 6.52 12.66 5.20
N LEU A 67 6.74 11.72 6.12
CA LEU A 67 5.71 11.25 7.03
C LEU A 67 5.46 12.36 8.07
N PRO A 68 4.21 12.81 8.28
CA PRO A 68 3.91 13.83 9.29
C PRO A 68 4.19 13.30 10.70
N LYS A 69 4.58 14.21 11.59
CA LYS A 69 4.82 13.86 13.00
C LYS A 69 3.49 13.59 13.69
N VAL A 70 3.39 12.43 14.34
CA VAL A 70 2.22 12.01 15.12
C VAL A 70 2.68 11.65 16.53
N GLU A 71 2.00 12.18 17.55
CA GLU A 71 2.25 11.81 18.95
C GLU A 71 2.07 10.30 19.13
N GLY A 72 3.01 9.64 19.83
CA GLY A 72 3.04 8.18 19.98
C GLY A 72 3.84 7.44 18.91
N LEU A 73 4.26 8.10 17.83
CA LEU A 73 5.15 7.51 16.82
C LEU A 73 6.61 7.96 17.05
N PRO A 74 7.60 7.05 17.08
CA PRO A 74 9.00 7.44 17.16
C PRO A 74 9.39 8.35 15.99
N GLU A 75 10.18 9.40 16.25
CA GLU A 75 10.51 10.42 15.24
C GLU A 75 11.22 9.85 13.99
N SER A 76 11.93 8.74 14.15
CA SER A 76 12.64 8.10 13.05
C SER A 76 11.82 7.01 12.33
N ALA A 77 10.62 6.71 12.81
CA ALA A 77 9.81 5.62 12.28
C ALA A 77 9.12 6.01 10.97
N GLU A 78 9.43 5.27 9.91
CA GLU A 78 8.84 5.47 8.59
C GLU A 78 8.32 4.16 7.97
N ALA A 79 8.52 3.03 8.62
CA ALA A 79 8.01 1.74 8.19
C ALA A 79 7.61 0.86 9.37
N THR A 80 6.85 -0.21 9.10
CA THR A 80 6.44 -1.19 10.11
C THR A 80 7.60 -1.85 10.85
N MET A 81 8.79 -1.89 10.25
CA MET A 81 10.01 -2.42 10.89
C MET A 81 10.64 -1.47 11.90
N ASP A 82 10.26 -0.18 11.91
CA ASP A 82 10.79 0.84 12.81
C ASP A 82 9.98 0.96 14.11
N ILE A 83 8.91 0.19 14.26
CA ILE A 83 7.91 0.37 15.33
C ILE A 83 7.53 -0.94 16.02
N ARG A 84 6.87 -0.83 17.18
CA ARG A 84 6.21 -1.96 17.84
C ARG A 84 4.76 -2.09 17.34
N ASN A 85 4.14 -3.25 17.59
CA ASN A 85 2.74 -3.49 17.19
C ASN A 85 1.77 -2.46 17.79
N GLU A 86 2.00 -2.02 19.02
CA GLU A 86 1.19 -0.99 19.70
C GLU A 86 1.23 0.39 19.01
N ASP A 87 2.25 0.67 18.21
CA ASP A 87 2.40 1.95 17.50
C ASP A 87 1.78 1.92 16.09
N MET A 88 1.23 0.78 15.66
CA MET A 88 0.72 0.59 14.31
C MET A 88 -0.36 1.60 13.92
N ASP A 89 -1.24 1.96 14.86
CA ASP A 89 -2.30 2.93 14.60
C ASP A 89 -1.75 4.36 14.46
N HIS A 90 -0.66 4.69 15.17
CA HIS A 90 0.05 5.95 14.98
C HIS A 90 0.73 6.01 13.60
N LEU A 91 1.30 4.89 13.13
CA LEU A 91 1.87 4.82 11.78
C LEU A 91 0.80 4.95 10.69
N LYS A 92 -0.37 4.31 10.85
CA LYS A 92 -1.51 4.48 9.93
C LYS A 92 -1.98 5.93 9.91
N LYS A 93 -2.16 6.55 11.07
CA LYS A 93 -2.54 7.96 11.18
C LYS A 93 -1.53 8.89 10.51
N ALA A 94 -0.24 8.58 10.63
CA ALA A 94 0.80 9.33 9.97
C ALA A 94 0.77 9.14 8.45
N TYR A 95 0.56 7.90 7.98
CA TYR A 95 0.39 7.60 6.56
C TYR A 95 -0.82 8.32 5.94
N ASP A 96 -1.96 8.32 6.62
CA ASP A 96 -3.16 9.06 6.20
C ASP A 96 -2.88 10.57 6.11
N GLY A 97 -2.09 11.10 7.05
CA GLY A 97 -1.66 12.51 7.04
C GLY A 97 -0.75 12.90 5.86
N MET A 98 -0.27 11.95 5.05
CA MET A 98 0.45 12.25 3.80
C MET A 98 -0.49 12.75 2.68
N GLU A 99 -1.81 12.69 2.88
CA GLU A 99 -2.85 13.06 1.90
C GLU A 99 -2.61 14.41 1.23
N THR A 100 -2.27 15.45 2.00
CA THR A 100 -2.10 16.82 1.47
C THR A 100 -0.96 16.88 0.46
N GLU A 101 0.21 16.35 0.82
CA GLU A 101 1.38 16.38 -0.05
C GLU A 101 1.22 15.41 -1.23
N MET A 102 0.59 14.26 -1.02
CA MET A 102 0.26 13.34 -2.11
C MET A 102 -0.71 13.99 -3.11
N THR A 103 -1.78 14.62 -2.63
CA THR A 103 -2.77 15.31 -3.48
C THR A 103 -2.09 16.36 -4.34
N ARG A 104 -1.27 17.22 -3.72
CA ARG A 104 -0.50 18.23 -4.45
C ARG A 104 0.42 17.60 -5.50
N PHE A 105 1.13 16.53 -5.16
CA PHE A 105 2.00 15.83 -6.10
C PHE A 105 1.21 15.26 -7.29
N LEU A 106 0.03 14.68 -7.06
CA LEU A 106 -0.82 14.12 -8.11
C LEU A 106 -1.37 15.21 -9.05
N GLU A 107 -1.76 16.37 -8.50
CA GLU A 107 -2.20 17.52 -9.30
C GLU A 107 -1.08 18.08 -10.19
N GLU A 108 0.13 18.18 -9.66
CA GLU A 108 1.30 18.69 -10.39
C GLU A 108 1.79 17.67 -11.45
N SER A 109 1.83 16.39 -11.11
CA SER A 109 2.43 15.35 -11.95
C SER A 109 1.46 14.72 -12.97
N ARG A 110 0.16 14.91 -12.79
CA ARG A 110 -0.94 14.48 -13.68
C ARG A 110 -0.73 13.07 -14.27
N PRO A 111 -0.61 12.03 -13.42
CA PRO A 111 -0.36 10.68 -13.89
C PRO A 111 -1.56 10.12 -14.64
N ASP A 112 -1.31 9.19 -15.56
CA ASP A 112 -2.35 8.41 -16.20
C ASP A 112 -2.96 7.40 -15.22
N TRP A 113 -2.10 6.71 -14.44
CA TRP A 113 -2.51 5.69 -13.47
C TRP A 113 -1.93 5.93 -12.07
N ILE A 114 -2.70 5.55 -11.06
CA ILE A 114 -2.25 5.49 -9.67
C ILE A 114 -2.41 4.03 -9.22
N ILE A 115 -1.30 3.42 -8.83
CA ILE A 115 -1.25 2.08 -8.25
C ILE A 115 -0.93 2.28 -6.78
N TYR A 116 -1.91 2.01 -5.92
CA TYR A 116 -1.82 2.24 -4.48
C TYR A 116 -2.23 0.99 -3.70
N ASP A 117 -1.76 0.92 -2.46
CA ASP A 117 -2.02 -0.21 -1.56
C ASP A 117 -3.22 0.05 -0.65
N PHE A 118 -4.01 -0.99 -0.38
CA PHE A 118 -5.12 -0.93 0.55
C PHE A 118 -4.65 -1.27 1.96
N ALA A 119 -4.66 -0.28 2.86
CA ALA A 119 -4.44 -0.52 4.28
C ALA A 119 -5.51 -1.49 4.82
N HIS A 120 -5.08 -2.65 5.30
CA HIS A 120 -5.95 -3.68 5.87
C HIS A 120 -6.85 -3.11 6.97
N VAL A 121 -8.16 -3.35 6.87
CA VAL A 121 -9.06 -3.31 8.02
C VAL A 121 -8.73 -4.52 8.90
N ARG A 122 -7.75 -4.38 9.79
CA ARG A 122 -7.42 -5.39 10.80
C ARG A 122 -8.22 -5.09 12.05
N MET A 123 -9.16 -5.97 12.42
CA MET A 123 -9.71 -5.99 13.78
C MET A 123 -8.71 -6.70 14.68
N GLU A 124 -8.14 -5.98 15.64
CA GLU A 124 -7.28 -6.59 16.65
C GLU A 124 -8.13 -7.18 17.77
N ILE A 125 -7.86 -8.45 18.12
CA ILE A 125 -8.48 -9.07 19.30
C ILE A 125 -7.64 -8.65 20.52
N PRO A 126 -8.24 -7.99 21.52
CA PRO A 126 -7.53 -7.61 22.73
C PRO A 126 -6.87 -8.82 23.40
N LYS A 127 -5.59 -8.67 23.76
CA LYS A 127 -4.80 -9.66 24.50
C LYS A 127 -4.66 -9.23 25.95
N ASN A 128 -4.50 -10.19 26.85
CA ASN A 128 -4.10 -9.92 28.22
C ASN A 128 -2.77 -9.16 28.24
N HIS A 129 -2.72 -8.06 29.00
CA HIS A 129 -1.52 -7.21 29.07
C HIS A 129 -0.35 -7.89 29.79
N ASP A 130 -0.64 -8.85 30.67
CA ASP A 130 0.38 -9.49 31.51
C ASP A 130 1.11 -10.66 30.83
N ASP A 131 0.41 -11.42 29.98
CA ASP A 131 0.94 -12.65 29.36
C ASP A 131 0.78 -12.70 27.83
N GLY A 132 0.15 -11.68 27.22
CA GLY A 132 -0.06 -11.59 25.77
C GLY A 132 -1.02 -12.66 25.22
N THR A 133 -1.72 -13.39 26.09
CA THR A 133 -2.64 -14.45 25.68
C THR A 133 -4.01 -13.88 25.33
N TYR A 134 -4.78 -14.63 24.55
CA TYR A 134 -6.17 -14.30 24.31
C TYR A 134 -7.03 -14.83 25.45
N THR A 135 -8.03 -14.05 25.86
CA THR A 135 -9.04 -14.55 26.79
C THR A 135 -10.26 -15.05 26.03
N LYS A 136 -10.99 -15.98 26.64
CA LYS A 136 -12.27 -16.43 26.10
C LYS A 136 -13.24 -15.26 25.86
N ASN A 137 -13.19 -14.24 26.72
CA ASN A 137 -14.04 -13.06 26.61
C ASN A 137 -13.58 -12.15 25.46
N SER A 138 -12.29 -11.85 25.32
CA SER A 138 -11.81 -10.98 24.24
C SER A 138 -12.06 -11.59 22.86
N VAL A 139 -11.90 -12.91 22.73
CA VAL A 139 -12.25 -13.65 21.51
C VAL A 139 -13.76 -13.64 21.30
N SER A 140 -14.55 -13.93 22.34
CA SER A 140 -16.02 -13.96 22.24
C SER A 140 -16.62 -12.60 21.88
N ASP A 141 -16.10 -11.51 22.43
CA ASP A 141 -16.65 -10.17 22.21
C ASP A 141 -16.23 -9.63 20.84
N SER A 142 -15.03 -9.94 20.36
CA SER A 142 -14.62 -9.65 18.98
C SER A 142 -15.48 -10.43 17.97
N ILE A 143 -15.78 -11.71 18.25
CA ILE A 143 -16.68 -12.52 17.43
C ILE A 143 -18.11 -11.95 17.46
N LYS A 144 -18.62 -11.55 18.63
CA LYS A 144 -19.94 -10.88 18.73
C LYS A 144 -19.98 -9.58 17.93
N LEU A 145 -18.94 -8.75 18.00
CA LEU A 145 -18.85 -7.49 17.25
C LEU A 145 -18.89 -7.73 15.74
N VAL A 146 -18.16 -8.75 15.24
CA VAL A 146 -18.20 -9.15 13.82
C VAL A 146 -19.57 -9.71 13.42
N MET A 147 -20.25 -10.40 14.32
CA MET A 147 -21.56 -11.03 14.07
C MET A 147 -22.75 -10.09 14.30
N ASP A 148 -22.56 -8.95 14.96
CA ASP A 148 -23.64 -7.99 15.28
C ASP A 148 -24.22 -7.35 14.01
N GLU A 149 -25.54 -7.30 13.89
CA GLU A 149 -26.23 -6.83 12.68
C GLU A 149 -26.00 -5.34 12.36
N ASN A 150 -25.72 -4.51 13.38
CA ASN A 150 -25.53 -3.07 13.23
C ASN A 150 -24.04 -2.69 13.24
N GLU A 151 -23.29 -3.08 14.28
CA GLU A 151 -21.87 -2.72 14.43
C GLU A 151 -20.96 -3.53 13.50
N GLY A 152 -21.29 -4.80 13.28
CA GLY A 152 -20.61 -5.66 12.31
C GLY A 152 -20.98 -5.34 10.85
N LYS A 153 -21.98 -4.47 10.60
CA LYS A 153 -22.45 -4.14 9.25
C LYS A 153 -21.36 -3.47 8.42
N THR A 154 -20.67 -2.49 8.99
CA THR A 154 -19.57 -1.79 8.32
C THR A 154 -18.40 -2.72 8.00
N PHE A 155 -18.11 -3.70 8.87
CA PHE A 155 -17.08 -4.71 8.63
C PHE A 155 -17.50 -5.69 7.53
N ARG A 156 -18.75 -6.16 7.55
CA ARG A 156 -19.29 -7.09 6.54
C ARG A 156 -19.47 -6.41 5.18
N GLU A 157 -19.95 -5.18 5.13
CA GLU A 157 -20.09 -4.41 3.89
C GLU A 157 -18.72 -4.14 3.26
N ARG A 158 -17.74 -3.66 4.03
CA ARG A 158 -16.37 -3.47 3.51
C ARG A 158 -15.68 -4.77 3.09
N THR A 159 -15.84 -5.85 3.87
CA THR A 159 -15.29 -7.17 3.51
C THR A 159 -15.99 -7.76 2.29
N LYS A 160 -17.30 -7.56 2.16
CA LYS A 160 -18.10 -8.04 1.03
C LYS A 160 -17.80 -7.26 -0.25
N GLU A 161 -17.74 -5.92 -0.18
CA GLU A 161 -17.29 -5.05 -1.28
C GLU A 161 -15.86 -5.41 -1.71
N MET A 162 -14.93 -5.57 -0.75
CA MET A 162 -13.57 -6.04 -1.06
C MET A 162 -13.52 -7.46 -1.61
N SER A 163 -14.40 -8.37 -1.18
CA SER A 163 -14.45 -9.74 -1.72
C SER A 163 -15.08 -9.79 -3.12
N GLU A 164 -16.00 -8.88 -3.44
CA GLU A 164 -16.61 -8.75 -4.76
C GLU A 164 -15.64 -8.09 -5.76
N VAL A 165 -14.78 -7.18 -5.29
CA VAL A 165 -13.75 -6.51 -6.11
C VAL A 165 -12.44 -7.32 -6.21
N PHE A 166 -12.00 -7.95 -5.12
CA PHE A 166 -10.68 -8.61 -5.01
C PHE A 166 -10.73 -10.12 -4.71
N GLY A 167 -11.91 -10.72 -4.49
CA GLY A 167 -12.06 -12.14 -4.19
C GLY A 167 -12.16 -13.04 -5.42
N ASP A 168 -12.37 -12.48 -6.62
CA ASP A 168 -12.41 -13.27 -7.85
C ASP A 168 -10.99 -13.62 -8.31
N LYS A 169 -10.50 -14.75 -7.79
CA LYS A 169 -9.21 -15.32 -8.16
C LYS A 169 -9.07 -15.57 -9.66
N LYS A 170 -10.15 -15.90 -10.37
CA LYS A 170 -10.11 -16.10 -11.84
C LYS A 170 -10.03 -14.78 -12.59
N LEU A 171 -10.61 -13.72 -12.05
CA LEU A 171 -10.50 -12.36 -12.59
C LEU A 171 -9.10 -11.80 -12.32
N HIS A 172 -8.55 -12.00 -11.12
CA HIS A 172 -7.16 -11.65 -10.80
C HIS A 172 -6.16 -12.41 -11.67
N ASP A 173 -6.29 -13.73 -11.78
CA ASP A 173 -5.45 -14.51 -12.68
C ASP A 173 -5.60 -14.01 -14.13
N ARG A 174 -6.80 -13.61 -14.56
CA ARG A 174 -6.99 -12.95 -15.87
C ARG A 174 -6.33 -11.59 -15.98
N TYR A 175 -6.40 -10.73 -14.96
CA TYR A 175 -5.75 -9.42 -15.01
C TYR A 175 -4.23 -9.58 -15.03
N ILE A 176 -3.69 -10.52 -14.26
CA ILE A 176 -2.27 -10.86 -14.28
C ILE A 176 -1.88 -11.46 -15.62
N GLN A 177 -2.66 -12.40 -16.17
CA GLN A 177 -2.37 -13.02 -17.47
C GLN A 177 -2.52 -12.02 -18.62
N ASN A 178 -3.53 -11.15 -18.60
CA ASN A 178 -3.72 -10.10 -19.60
C ASN A 178 -2.64 -9.02 -19.49
N PHE A 179 -2.19 -8.71 -18.27
CA PHE A 179 -1.05 -7.84 -18.03
C PHE A 179 0.21 -8.47 -18.59
N ILE A 180 0.53 -9.72 -18.22
CA ILE A 180 1.66 -10.48 -18.79
C ILE A 180 1.57 -10.52 -20.31
N GLN A 181 0.40 -10.84 -20.87
CA GLN A 181 0.20 -10.93 -22.32
C GLN A 181 0.35 -9.57 -23.01
N TYR A 182 -0.17 -8.48 -22.42
CA TYR A 182 0.06 -7.11 -22.90
C TYR A 182 1.56 -6.78 -22.92
N LEU A 183 2.29 -7.22 -21.90
CA LEU A 183 3.72 -7.02 -21.76
C LEU A 183 4.53 -7.94 -22.68
N GLU A 184 4.03 -9.11 -23.06
CA GLU A 184 4.69 -10.01 -24.00
C GLU A 184 4.41 -9.64 -25.46
N SER A 185 3.29 -8.97 -25.73
CA SER A 185 2.86 -8.56 -27.07
C SER A 185 3.25 -7.13 -27.49
N SER A 186 3.94 -6.39 -26.61
CA SER A 186 4.40 -5.00 -26.81
C SER A 186 5.91 -4.83 -26.75
#